data_AF-A0A8T3UAH6-F1
#
_entry.id   AF-A0A8T3UAH6-F1
#
_cell.length_a   1.000
_cell.length_b   1.000
_cell.length_c   1.000
_cell.angle_alpha   90.00
_cell.angle_beta   90.00
_cell.angle_gamma   90.00
#
_symmetry.space_group_name_H-M   'P 1'
#
loop_
_entity.id
_entity.type
_entity.pdbx_description
1 polymer ?
#
loop_
_entity_poly.entity_id
_entity_poly.type
_entity_poly.pdbx_seq_one_letter_code
_entity_poly.pdbx_strand_id
1 'polypeptide(L)'
;MALCYVTNWFVVLFADKYGNLPKIFKLWQTYDNCLDIAWMIYEGNVPKFARYDFNKHYLYHYENKGDGYMMPGYVDVIDDNFTLKEKFQRYICRCAWLYRNCGYGFAYYIFGKHVRYRDVKIIIDQKDFFFAIDMRNNIFCLKDDRQWCRYFKKSIYLGYKFAGIKGRKYPLRSMLANRINLFRLVK
;
A
#
# COMPACT_ATOMS: atom_id res chain seq x y z
N MET A 1 3.05 12.51 5.96
CA MET A 1 3.93 11.31 5.93
C MET A 1 4.76 11.19 7.20
N ALA A 2 5.55 12.21 7.59
CA ALA A 2 6.35 12.19 8.82
C ALA A 2 5.52 11.91 10.10
N LEU A 3 4.36 12.56 10.25
CA LEU A 3 3.41 12.28 11.33
C LEU A 3 3.09 10.78 11.47
N CYS A 4 2.77 10.10 10.36
CA CYS A 4 2.46 8.68 10.38
C CYS A 4 3.69 7.85 10.77
N TYR A 5 4.89 8.18 10.29
CA TYR A 5 6.11 7.47 10.70
C TYR A 5 6.33 7.50 12.21
N VAL A 6 6.07 8.64 12.86
CA VAL A 6 6.27 8.79 14.31
C VAL A 6 5.11 8.25 15.15
N THR A 7 3.93 8.03 14.57
CA THR A 7 2.71 7.60 15.30
C THR A 7 2.24 6.19 14.96
N ASN A 8 2.75 5.54 13.90
CA ASN A 8 2.29 4.22 13.46
C ASN A 8 2.36 3.17 14.59
N TRP A 9 3.46 3.14 15.36
CA TRP A 9 3.63 2.21 16.48
C TRP A 9 2.54 2.36 17.54
N PHE A 10 2.05 3.58 17.78
CA PHE A 10 0.98 3.85 18.72
C PHE A 10 -0.39 3.53 18.14
N VAL A 11 -0.66 3.97 16.90
CA VAL A 11 -1.97 3.83 16.25
C VAL A 11 -2.37 2.36 16.07
N VAL A 12 -1.41 1.46 15.82
CA VAL A 12 -1.68 0.01 15.68
C VAL A 12 -2.34 -0.60 16.90
N LEU A 13 -2.10 -0.06 18.10
CA LEU A 13 -2.69 -0.57 19.35
C LEU A 13 -4.22 -0.46 19.37
N PHE A 14 -4.79 0.43 18.55
CA PHE A 14 -6.23 0.66 18.46
C PHE A 14 -6.91 -0.20 17.39
N ALA A 15 -6.17 -1.04 16.67
CA ALA A 15 -6.74 -1.90 15.66
C ALA A 15 -7.59 -3.01 16.28
N ASP A 16 -8.79 -3.19 15.75
CA ASP A 16 -9.72 -4.20 16.21
C ASP A 16 -9.24 -5.64 15.85
N LYS A 17 -10.05 -6.63 16.21
CA LYS A 17 -9.75 -8.04 15.93
C LYS A 17 -9.75 -8.38 14.44
N TYR A 18 -10.38 -7.56 13.60
CA TYR A 18 -10.43 -7.68 12.14
C TYR A 18 -9.32 -6.86 11.44
N GLY A 19 -8.39 -6.30 12.21
CA GLY A 19 -7.29 -5.52 11.68
C GLY A 19 -7.72 -4.15 11.12
N ASN A 20 -8.85 -3.60 11.56
CA ASN A 20 -9.29 -2.27 11.16
C ASN A 20 -9.03 -1.24 12.26
N LEU A 21 -8.60 -0.05 11.84
CA LEU A 21 -8.44 1.09 12.72
C LEU A 21 -9.78 1.81 12.91
N PRO A 22 -10.04 2.40 14.09
CA PRO A 22 -11.23 3.20 14.32
C PRO A 22 -11.23 4.42 13.39
N LYS A 23 -12.42 5.01 13.18
CA LYS A 23 -12.63 6.11 12.22
C LYS A 23 -11.62 7.26 12.36
N ILE A 24 -11.25 7.62 13.60
CA ILE A 24 -10.27 8.69 13.88
C ILE A 24 -8.87 8.40 13.30
N PHE A 25 -8.49 7.12 13.18
CA PHE A 25 -7.22 6.68 12.62
C PHE A 25 -7.35 6.10 11.20
N LYS A 26 -8.51 6.29 10.54
CA LYS A 26 -8.75 5.76 9.19
C LYS A 26 -7.70 6.23 8.17
N LEU A 27 -7.13 7.42 8.37
CA LEU A 27 -6.11 7.99 7.49
C LEU A 27 -4.73 7.30 7.59
N TRP A 28 -4.49 6.56 8.66
CA TRP A 28 -3.28 5.72 8.79
C TRP A 28 -3.44 4.39 8.06
N GLN A 29 -4.67 3.86 8.02
CA GLN A 29 -4.94 2.61 7.33
C GLN A 29 -4.88 2.77 5.81
N THR A 30 -4.41 1.71 5.15
CA THR A 30 -4.57 1.51 3.71
C THR A 30 -6.04 1.51 3.33
N TYR A 31 -6.36 2.08 2.16
CA TYR A 31 -7.75 2.08 1.67
C TYR A 31 -8.20 0.69 1.21
N ASP A 32 -7.26 -0.15 0.76
CA ASP A 32 -7.48 -1.40 0.04
C ASP A 32 -7.28 -2.66 0.88
N ASN A 33 -6.78 -2.55 2.12
CA ASN A 33 -6.58 -3.72 2.99
C ASN A 33 -6.74 -3.36 4.49
N CYS A 34 -7.06 -4.36 5.30
CA CYS A 34 -6.86 -4.35 6.75
C CYS A 34 -5.37 -4.40 7.14
N LEU A 35 -5.05 -4.33 8.43
CA LEU A 35 -3.67 -4.40 8.93
C LEU A 35 -3.13 -5.83 9.03
N ASP A 36 -4.01 -6.84 9.07
CA ASP A 36 -3.63 -8.24 9.19
C ASP A 36 -3.59 -8.90 7.81
N ILE A 37 -2.39 -9.00 7.25
CA ILE A 37 -2.20 -9.43 5.86
C ILE A 37 -1.28 -10.65 5.79
N ALA A 38 -1.85 -11.79 5.35
CA ALA A 38 -1.17 -13.08 5.32
C ALA A 38 0.16 -13.04 4.54
N TRP A 39 0.12 -12.56 3.30
CA TRP A 39 1.30 -12.57 2.41
C TRP A 39 2.45 -11.70 2.95
N MET A 40 2.14 -10.65 3.71
CA MET A 40 3.18 -9.80 4.30
C MET A 40 4.04 -10.58 5.31
N ILE A 41 3.43 -11.51 6.05
CA ILE A 41 4.10 -12.33 7.07
C ILE A 41 4.99 -13.38 6.41
N TYR A 42 4.49 -14.05 5.35
CA TYR A 42 5.15 -15.20 4.76
C TYR A 42 6.18 -14.86 3.67
N GLU A 43 6.02 -13.74 2.94
CA GLU A 43 6.91 -13.36 1.82
C GLU A 43 8.24 -12.70 2.23
N GLY A 44 8.68 -12.89 3.47
CA GLY A 44 9.97 -12.38 3.93
C GLY A 44 10.02 -10.89 4.27
N ASN A 45 8.87 -10.19 4.31
CA ASN A 45 8.83 -8.77 4.67
C ASN A 45 8.93 -8.52 6.18
N VAL A 46 8.79 -9.57 7.01
CA VAL A 46 8.87 -9.52 8.47
C VAL A 46 9.96 -10.49 8.97
N PRO A 47 10.80 -10.10 9.95
CA PRO A 47 11.80 -10.99 10.56
C PRO A 47 11.18 -12.25 11.17
N LYS A 48 11.90 -13.39 11.14
CA LYS A 48 11.38 -14.69 11.59
C LYS A 48 10.81 -14.67 13.02
N PHE A 49 11.46 -13.97 13.94
CA PHE A 49 11.01 -13.88 15.34
C PHE A 49 9.68 -13.15 15.51
N ALA A 50 9.32 -12.28 14.56
CA ALA A 50 8.11 -11.47 14.58
C ALA A 50 6.94 -12.10 13.82
N ARG A 51 7.13 -13.27 13.19
CA ARG A 51 6.06 -13.99 12.48
C ARG A 51 5.25 -14.84 13.46
N TYR A 52 3.93 -14.84 13.29
CA TYR A 52 3.01 -15.74 13.98
C TYR A 52 2.29 -16.62 12.96
N ASP A 53 1.63 -17.68 13.42
CA ASP A 53 0.82 -18.52 12.55
C ASP A 53 -0.49 -17.80 12.21
N PHE A 54 -0.49 -17.10 11.07
CA PHE A 54 -1.64 -16.32 10.63
C PHE A 54 -2.86 -17.21 10.36
N ASN A 55 -2.66 -18.33 9.67
CA ASN A 55 -3.75 -19.19 9.20
C ASN A 55 -4.44 -19.96 10.33
N LYS A 56 -3.79 -20.10 11.48
CA LYS A 56 -4.43 -20.58 12.72
C LYS A 56 -5.53 -19.64 13.20
N HIS A 57 -5.33 -18.33 13.04
CA HIS A 57 -6.21 -17.32 13.64
C HIS A 57 -7.12 -16.61 12.63
N TYR A 58 -6.72 -16.56 11.36
CA TYR A 58 -7.37 -15.74 10.34
C TYR A 58 -7.52 -16.48 9.01
N LEU A 59 -8.64 -16.21 8.34
CA LEU A 59 -8.80 -16.43 6.90
C LEU A 59 -8.69 -15.09 6.19
N TYR A 60 -7.73 -14.96 5.26
CA TYR A 60 -7.53 -13.72 4.50
C TYR A 60 -8.29 -13.74 3.17
N HIS A 61 -9.05 -12.68 2.93
CA HIS A 61 -9.74 -12.42 1.67
C HIS A 61 -9.05 -11.30 0.93
N TYR A 62 -8.60 -11.58 -0.30
CA TYR A 62 -7.91 -10.62 -1.14
C TYR A 62 -8.85 -9.50 -1.60
N GLU A 63 -8.29 -8.32 -1.86
CA GLU A 63 -9.05 -7.24 -2.46
C GLU A 63 -9.60 -7.61 -3.84
N ASN A 64 -10.71 -6.98 -4.23
CA ASN A 64 -11.23 -7.06 -5.60
C ASN A 64 -11.28 -5.64 -6.19
N LYS A 65 -10.53 -5.42 -7.27
CA LYS A 65 -10.34 -4.11 -7.90
C LYS A 65 -10.69 -4.19 -9.37
N GLY A 66 -11.54 -3.27 -9.84
CA GLY A 66 -11.87 -3.17 -11.26
C GLY A 66 -11.92 -1.73 -11.76
N ASP A 67 -12.66 -1.50 -12.84
CA ASP A 67 -12.90 -0.15 -13.35
C ASP A 67 -14.09 0.46 -12.60
N GLY A 68 -13.84 1.52 -11.83
CA GLY A 68 -14.86 2.21 -11.04
C GLY A 68 -15.21 1.60 -9.68
N TYR A 69 -14.64 0.44 -9.29
CA TYR A 69 -14.89 -0.15 -7.98
C TYR A 69 -13.62 -0.68 -7.29
N MET A 70 -13.66 -0.71 -5.96
CA MET A 70 -12.63 -1.27 -5.09
C MET A 70 -13.29 -1.87 -3.86
N MET A 71 -13.11 -3.17 -3.65
CA MET A 71 -13.46 -3.87 -2.42
C MET A 71 -12.17 -4.17 -1.65
N PRO A 72 -12.01 -3.67 -0.42
CA PRO A 72 -10.80 -3.88 0.34
C PRO A 72 -10.65 -5.33 0.78
N GLY A 73 -9.41 -5.82 0.84
CA GLY A 73 -9.09 -7.09 1.46
C GLY A 73 -9.36 -7.04 2.97
N TYR A 74 -9.86 -8.15 3.51
CA TYR A 74 -10.28 -8.26 4.90
C TYR A 74 -9.95 -9.64 5.46
N VAL A 75 -10.16 -9.82 6.76
CA VAL A 75 -9.95 -11.10 7.44
C VAL A 75 -11.22 -11.53 8.16
N ASP A 76 -11.47 -12.84 8.14
CA ASP A 76 -12.37 -13.49 9.09
C ASP A 76 -11.54 -14.05 10.24
N VAL A 77 -12.06 -13.93 11.46
CA VAL A 77 -11.44 -14.47 12.67
C VAL A 77 -11.85 -15.94 12.82
N ILE A 78 -10.89 -16.85 12.72
CA ILE A 78 -11.08 -18.28 12.96
C ILE A 78 -10.93 -18.58 14.45
N ASP A 79 -9.85 -18.07 15.07
CA ASP A 79 -9.55 -18.25 16.48
C ASP A 79 -8.96 -16.95 17.05
N ASP A 80 -9.64 -16.36 18.04
CA ASP A 80 -9.20 -15.11 18.70
C ASP A 80 -8.32 -15.38 19.94
N ASN A 81 -7.98 -16.64 20.22
CA ASN A 81 -7.17 -17.02 21.38
C ASN A 81 -5.66 -16.88 21.10
N PHE A 82 -5.21 -15.64 20.97
CA PHE A 82 -3.79 -15.33 20.84
C PHE A 82 -3.06 -15.44 22.18
N THR A 83 -1.94 -16.16 22.20
CA THR A 83 -0.96 -16.08 23.29
C THR A 83 -0.34 -14.68 23.36
N LEU A 84 0.26 -14.31 24.50
CA LEU A 84 0.95 -13.02 24.65
C LEU A 84 2.05 -12.83 23.60
N LYS A 85 2.76 -13.91 23.26
CA LYS A 85 3.79 -13.92 22.21
C LYS A 85 3.18 -13.62 20.84
N GLU A 86 2.10 -14.29 20.46
CA GLU A 86 1.45 -14.05 19.16
C GLU A 86 0.84 -12.65 19.10
N LYS A 87 0.31 -12.10 20.20
CA LYS A 87 -0.17 -10.71 20.27
C LYS A 87 0.96 -9.71 19.96
N PHE A 88 2.14 -9.92 20.53
CA PHE A 88 3.31 -9.09 20.26
C PHE A 88 3.81 -9.23 18.81
N GLN A 89 3.86 -10.44 18.29
CA GLN A 89 4.22 -10.70 16.88
C GLN A 89 3.22 -10.03 15.92
N ARG A 90 1.92 -10.20 16.15
CA ARG A 90 0.84 -9.54 15.41
C ARG A 90 0.99 -8.02 15.43
N TYR A 91 1.30 -7.45 16.59
CA TYR A 91 1.60 -6.02 16.72
C TYR A 91 2.76 -5.59 15.80
N ILE A 92 3.88 -6.31 15.80
CA ILE A 92 5.01 -6.00 14.91
C ILE A 92 4.60 -6.10 13.43
N CYS A 93 3.86 -7.13 13.05
CA CYS A 93 3.36 -7.29 11.68
C CYS A 93 2.50 -6.10 11.24
N ARG A 94 1.52 -5.70 12.05
CA ARG A 94 0.66 -4.55 11.79
C ARG A 94 1.46 -3.24 11.70
N CYS A 95 2.44 -3.04 12.58
CA CYS A 95 3.37 -1.90 12.51
C CYS A 95 4.13 -1.88 11.20
N ALA A 96 4.76 -3.00 10.83
CA ALA A 96 5.51 -3.10 9.59
C ALA A 96 4.61 -2.89 8.35
N TRP A 97 3.32 -3.26 8.42
CA TRP A 97 2.35 -2.97 7.36
C TRP A 97 2.13 -1.48 7.17
N LEU A 98 1.88 -0.76 8.28
CA LEU A 98 1.73 0.69 8.25
C LEU A 98 3.03 1.40 7.83
N TYR A 99 4.21 0.93 8.22
CA TYR A 99 5.47 1.52 7.79
C TYR A 99 5.72 1.32 6.29
N ARG A 100 5.38 0.15 5.74
CA ARG A 100 5.44 -0.10 4.30
C ARG A 100 4.48 0.82 3.52
N ASN A 101 3.33 1.14 4.12
CA ASN A 101 2.27 1.94 3.52
C ASN A 101 2.05 3.25 4.29
N CYS A 102 3.15 3.93 4.66
CA CYS A 102 3.07 5.04 5.60
C CYS A 102 2.22 6.20 5.06
N GLY A 103 1.22 6.62 5.84
CA GLY A 103 0.33 7.74 5.48
C GLY A 103 -0.55 7.48 4.26
N TYR A 104 -0.86 6.22 3.95
CA TYR A 104 -1.62 5.83 2.77
C TYR A 104 -2.98 6.55 2.68
N GLY A 105 -3.75 6.54 3.77
CA GLY A 105 -5.07 7.17 3.80
C GLY A 105 -4.98 8.68 3.58
N PHE A 106 -3.96 9.36 4.09
CA PHE A 106 -3.70 10.77 3.75
C PHE A 106 -3.44 10.97 2.26
N ALA A 107 -2.54 10.14 1.69
CA ALA A 107 -2.19 10.22 0.27
C ALA A 107 -3.39 9.97 -0.66
N TYR A 108 -4.32 9.10 -0.25
CA TYR A 108 -5.48 8.70 -1.03
C TYR A 108 -6.72 9.59 -0.81
N TYR A 109 -7.12 9.81 0.45
CA TYR A 109 -8.35 10.54 0.78
C TYR A 109 -8.16 12.06 0.76
N ILE A 110 -7.07 12.59 1.33
CA ILE A 110 -6.85 14.03 1.43
C ILE A 110 -6.16 14.56 0.16
N PHE A 111 -5.01 13.98 -0.18
CA PHE A 111 -4.22 14.48 -1.31
C PHE A 111 -4.62 13.86 -2.65
N GLY A 112 -5.39 12.78 -2.65
CA GLY A 112 -5.73 12.07 -3.87
C GLY A 112 -6.52 12.92 -4.87
N LYS A 113 -6.32 12.66 -6.16
CA LYS A 113 -6.97 13.35 -7.27
C LYS A 113 -7.70 12.35 -8.15
N HIS A 114 -8.81 12.77 -8.76
CA HIS A 114 -9.48 11.97 -9.78
C HIS A 114 -8.88 12.31 -11.15
N VAL A 115 -8.28 11.30 -11.78
CA VAL A 115 -7.61 11.39 -13.07
C VAL A 115 -8.47 10.68 -14.11
N ARG A 116 -8.68 11.30 -15.28
CA ARG A 116 -9.40 10.68 -16.39
C ARG A 116 -8.44 10.45 -17.55
N TYR A 117 -8.57 9.32 -18.24
CA TYR A 117 -7.67 8.97 -19.35
C TYR A 117 -7.58 10.07 -20.41
N ARG A 118 -8.73 10.68 -20.78
CA ARG A 118 -8.80 11.76 -21.76
C ARG A 118 -8.05 13.05 -21.37
N ASP A 119 -7.79 13.25 -20.08
CA ASP A 119 -7.11 14.45 -19.57
C ASP A 119 -5.59 14.19 -19.39
N VAL A 120 -5.12 12.96 -19.63
CA VAL A 120 -3.73 12.54 -19.44
C VAL A 120 -2.96 12.55 -20.76
N LYS A 121 -1.85 13.29 -20.78
CA LYS A 121 -0.82 13.20 -21.80
C LYS A 121 0.24 12.21 -21.36
N ILE A 122 0.28 11.04 -21.99
CA ILE A 122 1.34 10.05 -21.81
C ILE A 122 2.55 10.49 -22.64
N ILE A 123 3.69 10.68 -21.99
CA ILE A 123 4.93 11.14 -22.65
C ILE A 123 5.81 9.93 -22.96
N ILE A 124 5.98 9.02 -21.98
CA ILE A 124 6.71 7.76 -22.16
C ILE A 124 5.92 6.62 -21.50
N ASP A 125 5.71 5.54 -22.25
CA ASP A 125 5.04 4.31 -21.82
C ASP A 125 5.93 3.11 -22.17
N GLN A 126 6.90 2.83 -21.32
CA GLN A 126 7.80 1.69 -21.43
C GLN A 126 7.58 0.75 -20.24
N LYS A 127 7.94 -0.53 -20.42
CA LYS A 127 7.78 -1.58 -19.40
C LYS A 127 8.30 -1.16 -18.01
N ASP A 128 9.50 -0.61 -17.97
CA ASP A 128 10.20 -0.25 -16.73
C ASP A 128 10.31 1.28 -16.52
N PHE A 129 9.74 2.08 -17.41
CA PHE A 129 9.74 3.54 -17.30
C PHE A 129 8.44 4.15 -17.81
N PHE A 130 7.73 4.85 -16.94
CA PHE A 130 6.48 5.51 -17.27
C PHE A 130 6.52 6.97 -16.82
N PHE A 131 6.21 7.88 -17.75
CA PHE A 131 6.05 9.30 -17.47
C PHE A 131 4.82 9.86 -18.17
N ALA A 132 3.93 10.47 -17.38
CA ALA A 132 2.71 11.09 -17.89
C ALA A 132 2.31 12.29 -17.04
N ILE A 133 1.55 13.20 -17.65
CA ILE A 133 1.03 14.41 -17.04
C ILE A 133 -0.48 14.42 -17.18
N ASP A 134 -1.19 14.67 -16.09
CA ASP A 134 -2.61 15.01 -16.12
C ASP A 134 -2.75 16.53 -16.25
N MET A 135 -3.22 16.95 -17.42
CA MET A 135 -3.32 18.36 -17.79
C MET A 135 -4.44 19.09 -17.03
N ARG A 136 -5.43 18.36 -16.51
CA ARG A 136 -6.53 18.97 -15.77
C ARG A 136 -6.14 19.32 -14.34
N ASN A 137 -5.44 18.41 -13.68
CA ASN A 137 -5.05 18.58 -12.28
C ASN A 137 -3.65 19.21 -12.13
N ASN A 138 -2.90 19.40 -13.23
CA ASN A 138 -1.51 19.84 -13.23
C ASN A 138 -0.60 18.96 -12.34
N ILE A 139 -0.76 17.64 -12.48
CA ILE A 139 0.02 16.65 -11.72
C ILE A 139 0.74 15.71 -12.68
N PHE A 140 1.84 15.11 -12.22
CA PHE A 140 2.61 14.15 -12.99
C PHE A 140 2.64 12.77 -12.31
N CYS A 141 2.97 11.76 -13.11
CA CYS A 141 3.26 10.40 -12.67
C CYS A 141 4.60 10.00 -13.26
N LEU A 142 5.58 9.72 -12.41
CA LEU A 142 6.86 9.14 -12.79
C LEU A 142 7.03 7.79 -12.10
N LYS A 143 7.31 6.75 -12.89
CA LYS A 143 7.69 5.43 -12.40
C LYS A 143 8.95 4.99 -13.14
N ASP A 144 10.02 4.71 -12.42
CA ASP A 144 11.28 4.20 -12.97
C ASP A 144 11.70 2.96 -12.18
N ASP A 145 11.50 1.80 -12.79
CA ASP A 145 11.90 0.49 -12.28
C ASP A 145 13.07 -0.11 -13.08
N ARG A 146 13.78 0.70 -13.88
CA ARG A 146 14.90 0.24 -14.73
C ARG A 146 16.07 -0.29 -13.89
N GLN A 147 16.79 -1.24 -14.46
CA GLN A 147 18.07 -1.70 -13.92
C GLN A 147 19.09 -0.56 -13.91
N TRP A 148 19.87 -0.43 -12.84
CA TRP A 148 20.94 0.57 -12.77
C TRP A 148 22.33 -0.05 -12.71
N CYS A 149 22.44 -1.27 -12.15
CA CYS A 149 23.66 -2.06 -12.21
C CYS A 149 23.32 -3.55 -12.25
N ARG A 150 24.34 -4.40 -12.41
CA ARG A 150 24.18 -5.86 -12.58
C ARG A 150 23.30 -6.51 -11.51
N TYR A 151 23.39 -6.06 -10.26
CA TYR A 151 22.73 -6.68 -9.11
C TYR A 151 21.44 -5.95 -8.68
N PHE A 152 21.30 -4.68 -9.05
CA PHE A 152 20.26 -3.82 -8.51
C PHE A 152 19.49 -3.07 -9.59
N LYS A 153 18.19 -2.93 -9.36
CA LYS A 153 17.30 -2.04 -10.09
C LYS A 153 16.82 -0.90 -9.22
N LYS A 154 16.53 0.22 -9.88
CA LYS A 154 15.83 1.33 -9.25
C LYS A 154 14.37 0.91 -9.04
N SER A 155 13.73 1.50 -8.05
CA SER A 155 12.29 1.46 -7.88
C SER A 155 11.85 2.82 -7.38
N ILE A 156 11.77 3.74 -8.33
CA ILE A 156 11.39 5.14 -8.11
C ILE A 156 9.94 5.31 -8.52
N TYR A 157 9.16 5.95 -7.65
CA TYR A 157 7.82 6.44 -7.96
C TYR A 157 7.71 7.86 -7.40
N LEU A 158 7.42 8.83 -8.26
CA LEU A 158 7.22 10.22 -7.87
C LEU A 158 5.93 10.76 -8.48
N GLY A 159 5.26 11.66 -7.75
CA GLY A 159 3.99 12.25 -8.18
C GLY A 159 2.80 11.35 -7.81
N TYR A 160 1.86 11.18 -8.73
CA TYR A 160 0.58 10.50 -8.45
C TYR A 160 0.48 9.15 -9.15
N LYS A 161 -0.14 8.16 -8.50
CA LYS A 161 -0.29 6.81 -9.04
C LYS A 161 -1.38 6.71 -10.10
N PHE A 162 -1.04 6.96 -11.36
CA PHE A 162 -1.95 6.76 -12.50
C PHE A 162 -1.32 6.06 -13.72
N ALA A 163 -0.23 5.31 -13.54
CA ALA A 163 0.39 4.52 -14.63
C ALA A 163 -0.55 3.50 -15.30
N GLY A 164 -1.65 3.11 -14.63
CA GLY A 164 -2.68 2.20 -15.16
C GLY A 164 -3.95 2.88 -15.68
N ILE A 165 -3.86 4.15 -16.09
CA ILE A 165 -5.02 4.94 -16.56
C ILE A 165 -5.43 4.60 -18.01
N LYS A 166 -4.50 4.07 -18.81
CA LYS A 166 -4.71 3.76 -20.22
C LYS A 166 -5.90 2.81 -20.40
N GLY A 167 -6.87 3.23 -21.22
CA GLY A 167 -8.05 2.42 -21.54
C GLY A 167 -9.14 2.37 -20.46
N ARG A 168 -9.00 3.10 -19.33
CA ARG A 168 -10.07 3.17 -18.32
C ARG A 168 -11.22 4.05 -18.77
N LYS A 169 -12.45 3.61 -18.50
CA LYS A 169 -13.67 4.37 -18.79
C LYS A 169 -14.00 5.33 -17.67
N TYR A 170 -13.79 4.91 -16.42
CA TYR A 170 -14.11 5.71 -15.24
C TYR A 170 -12.89 6.49 -14.71
N PRO A 171 -13.10 7.65 -14.04
CA PRO A 171 -12.02 8.36 -13.37
C PRO A 171 -11.32 7.47 -12.34
N LEU A 172 -9.99 7.42 -12.39
CA LEU A 172 -9.18 6.73 -11.39
C LEU A 172 -8.89 7.68 -10.24
N ARG A 173 -9.17 7.26 -9.00
CA ARG A 173 -8.66 7.96 -7.81
C ARG A 173 -7.17 7.62 -7.64
N SER A 174 -6.32 8.60 -7.88
CA SER A 174 -4.87 8.47 -7.83
C SER A 174 -4.31 9.14 -6.59
N MET A 175 -3.52 8.39 -5.84
CA MET A 175 -2.85 8.88 -4.63
C MET A 175 -1.45 9.42 -4.91
N LEU A 176 -1.02 10.35 -4.08
CA LEU A 176 0.37 10.80 -4.06
C LEU A 176 1.27 9.64 -3.63
N ALA A 177 2.41 9.46 -4.30
CA ALA A 177 3.35 8.40 -4.00
C ALA A 177 4.78 8.84 -4.18
N ASN A 178 5.57 8.61 -3.13
CA ASN A 178 6.97 8.94 -3.06
C ASN A 178 7.70 7.66 -2.64
N ARG A 179 8.36 7.01 -3.59
CA ARG A 179 9.19 5.83 -3.34
C ARG A 179 10.52 6.03 -4.04
N ILE A 180 11.61 5.87 -3.30
CA ILE A 180 12.96 5.88 -3.86
C ILE A 180 13.68 4.69 -3.23
N ASN A 181 13.95 3.67 -4.04
CA ASN A 181 14.79 2.55 -3.64
C ASN A 181 15.76 2.24 -4.79
N LEU A 182 17.05 2.37 -4.55
CA LEU A 182 18.09 2.11 -5.55
C LEU A 182 18.70 0.70 -5.42
N PHE A 183 18.36 -0.05 -4.37
CA PHE A 183 19.00 -1.32 -4.03
C PHE A 183 18.04 -2.51 -4.13
N ARG A 184 17.01 -2.39 -4.96
CA ARG A 184 16.09 -3.52 -5.18
C ARG A 184 16.83 -4.57 -6.00
N LEU A 185 16.95 -5.79 -5.48
CA LEU A 185 17.59 -6.89 -6.20
C LEU A 185 16.88 -7.16 -7.52
N VAL A 186 17.67 -7.42 -8.56
CA VAL A 186 17.19 -7.99 -9.82
C VAL A 186 16.81 -9.44 -9.50
N LYS A 187 15.52 -9.77 -9.67
CA LYS A 187 15.02 -11.15 -9.58
C LYS A 187 15.06 -11.77 -10.96
#